data_AF-A0A2J6HKM9-F1
#
_entry.id   AF-A0A2J6HKM9-F1
#
_cell.length_a   1.000
_cell.length_b   1.000
_cell.length_c   1.000
_cell.angle_alpha   90.00
_cell.angle_beta   90.00
_cell.angle_gamma   90.00
#
_symmetry.space_group_name_H-M   'P 1'
#
loop_
_entity.id
_entity.type
_entity.pdbx_description
1 polymer ?
#
loop_
_entity_poly.entity_id
_entity_poly.type
_entity_poly.pdbx_seq_one_letter_code
_entity_poly.pdbx_strand_id
1 'polypeptide(L)'
;MKNKTTIIIAIALFTTAFSSCRFGKPLIRKEIKIDSAYSGSAEKDTLTVLQIYEYFRISRHGFSGWYSIEEKFDHNGVLISREINKTSVFLIRDGYNKLKYKRQTFVEGVISEITFYVYKNKGFSGKLKQCRTYYYDSNGKLIRKENNRKDNSCNSLPGAENDS
;
A
#
# COMPACT_ATOMS: atom_id res chain seq x y z
N MET A 1 10.72 -19.98 -47.74
CA MET A 1 10.96 -20.52 -46.37
C MET A 1 11.62 -19.53 -45.40
N LYS A 2 12.33 -18.48 -45.84
CA LYS A 2 13.01 -17.51 -44.95
C LYS A 2 12.08 -16.70 -44.01
N ASN A 3 10.85 -16.37 -44.42
CA ASN A 3 9.96 -15.53 -43.61
C ASN A 3 9.39 -16.19 -42.34
N LYS A 4 9.22 -17.52 -42.33
CA LYS A 4 8.62 -18.22 -41.17
C LYS A 4 9.56 -18.20 -39.97
N THR A 5 10.86 -18.37 -40.20
CA THR A 5 11.88 -18.36 -39.14
C THR A 5 12.04 -16.97 -38.53
N THR A 6 12.00 -15.91 -39.34
CA THR A 6 12.07 -14.52 -38.87
C THR A 6 10.86 -14.14 -38.02
N ILE A 7 9.66 -14.59 -38.41
CA ILE A 7 8.43 -14.35 -37.63
C ILE A 7 8.50 -15.05 -36.27
N ILE A 8 8.97 -16.30 -36.22
CA ILE A 8 9.11 -17.04 -34.95
C ILE A 8 10.12 -16.35 -34.02
N ILE A 9 11.24 -15.88 -34.55
CA ILE A 9 12.25 -15.14 -33.78
C ILE A 9 11.68 -13.81 -33.26
N ALA A 10 10.91 -13.09 -34.08
CA ALA A 10 10.26 -11.85 -33.66
C ALA A 10 9.25 -12.07 -32.52
N ILE A 11 8.46 -13.15 -32.58
CA ILE A 11 7.51 -13.52 -31.50
C ILE A 11 8.26 -13.91 -30.23
N ALA A 12 9.37 -14.65 -30.34
CA ALA A 12 10.21 -15.02 -29.19
C ALA A 12 10.86 -13.78 -28.54
N LEU A 13 11.34 -12.83 -29.33
CA LEU A 13 11.90 -11.56 -28.82
C LEU A 13 10.82 -10.67 -28.20
N PHE A 14 9.62 -10.62 -28.79
CA PHE A 14 8.51 -9.86 -28.25
C PHE A 14 8.02 -10.44 -26.91
N THR A 15 7.87 -11.76 -26.83
CA THR A 15 7.47 -12.44 -25.58
C THR A 15 8.52 -12.32 -24.48
N THR A 16 9.82 -12.36 -24.80
CA THR A 16 10.90 -12.13 -23.83
C THR A 16 11.01 -10.67 -23.40
N ALA A 17 10.79 -9.71 -24.30
CA ALA A 17 10.72 -8.28 -23.96
C ALA A 17 9.52 -7.97 -23.04
N PHE A 18 8.35 -8.52 -23.33
CA PHE A 18 7.16 -8.31 -22.49
C PHE A 18 7.21 -9.04 -21.15
N SER A 19 7.91 -10.18 -21.07
CA SER A 19 8.10 -10.90 -19.80
C SER A 19 9.25 -10.32 -18.95
N SER A 20 10.23 -9.64 -19.54
CA SER A 20 11.29 -8.93 -18.82
C SER A 20 10.91 -7.49 -18.43
N CYS A 21 9.92 -6.89 -19.09
CA CYS A 21 9.22 -5.70 -18.61
C CYS A 21 8.45 -6.05 -17.33
N ARG A 22 9.17 -5.97 -16.21
CA ARG A 22 8.63 -6.07 -14.86
C ARG A 22 7.66 -4.90 -14.68
N PHE A 23 6.39 -5.10 -15.04
CA PHE A 23 5.23 -4.23 -14.79
C PHE A 23 4.96 -4.11 -13.28
N GLY A 24 5.97 -3.70 -12.52
CA GLY A 24 5.93 -3.51 -11.06
C GLY A 24 5.55 -2.09 -10.67
N LYS A 25 5.50 -1.16 -11.63
CA LYS A 25 5.05 0.22 -11.41
C LYS A 25 3.56 0.33 -11.73
N PRO A 26 2.77 1.06 -10.92
CA PRO A 26 1.37 1.33 -11.24
C PRO A 26 1.29 2.05 -12.59
N LEU A 27 0.50 1.51 -13.50
CA LEU A 27 0.41 2.01 -14.89
C LEU A 27 -0.62 3.13 -15.01
N ILE A 28 -1.57 3.24 -14.07
CA ILE A 28 -2.70 4.17 -14.18
C ILE A 28 -2.89 4.87 -12.83
N ARG A 29 -2.62 6.19 -12.79
CA ARG A 29 -3.03 7.05 -11.66
C ARG A 29 -4.53 7.33 -11.84
N LYS A 30 -5.35 6.96 -10.85
CA LYS A 30 -6.80 7.06 -10.95
C LYS A 30 -7.32 8.37 -10.38
N GLU A 31 -6.81 8.78 -9.22
CA GLU A 31 -7.39 9.91 -8.50
C GLU A 31 -6.39 10.53 -7.51
N ILE A 32 -6.48 11.85 -7.35
CA ILE A 32 -5.83 12.59 -6.27
C ILE A 32 -6.95 13.34 -5.55
N LYS A 33 -7.17 13.01 -4.28
CA LYS A 33 -8.05 13.76 -3.39
C LYS A 33 -7.20 14.55 -2.41
N ILE A 34 -7.53 15.82 -2.23
CA ILE A 34 -6.89 16.69 -1.25
C ILE A 34 -8.00 17.14 -0.33
N ASP A 35 -7.99 16.64 0.89
CA ASP A 35 -8.95 17.00 1.91
C ASP A 35 -8.23 17.89 2.93
N SER A 36 -8.65 19.15 3.01
CA SER A 36 -8.29 20.06 4.09
C SER A 36 -9.39 20.00 5.15
N ALA A 37 -9.12 19.39 6.29
CA ALA A 37 -10.03 19.48 7.43
C ALA A 37 -9.82 20.86 8.09
N TYR A 38 -10.67 21.83 7.74
CA TYR A 38 -10.69 23.14 8.39
C TYR A 38 -11.71 23.10 9.53
N SER A 39 -11.32 22.60 10.70
CA SER A 39 -12.14 22.77 11.91
C SER A 39 -11.74 24.08 12.57
N GLY A 40 -12.67 25.01 12.71
CA GLY A 40 -12.49 26.33 13.36
C GLY A 40 -12.19 26.29 14.86
N SER A 41 -11.46 25.28 15.33
CA SER A 41 -10.93 25.09 16.68
C SER A 41 -9.42 24.95 16.55
N ALA A 42 -8.66 25.66 17.38
CA ALA A 42 -7.21 25.85 17.31
C ALA A 42 -6.33 24.58 17.49
N GLU A 43 -6.84 23.40 17.15
CA GLU A 43 -6.19 22.12 17.35
C GLU A 43 -6.06 21.36 16.02
N LYS A 44 -4.93 21.65 15.36
CA LYS A 44 -4.31 20.92 14.24
C LYS A 44 -5.03 21.02 12.89
N ASP A 45 -4.70 22.07 12.15
CA ASP A 45 -4.85 22.12 10.70
C ASP A 45 -3.98 21.02 10.06
N THR A 46 -4.58 19.87 9.74
CA THR A 46 -3.90 18.79 9.02
C THR A 46 -4.37 18.71 7.59
N LEU A 47 -3.43 18.82 6.64
CA LEU A 47 -3.70 18.61 5.23
C LEU A 47 -3.57 17.11 4.92
N THR A 48 -4.61 16.50 4.36
CA THR A 48 -4.58 15.10 3.94
C THR A 48 -4.56 14.99 2.42
N VAL A 49 -3.57 14.29 1.87
CA VAL A 49 -3.43 14.03 0.45
C VAL A 49 -3.56 12.54 0.20
N LEU A 50 -4.64 12.14 -0.48
CA LEU A 50 -4.89 10.76 -0.87
C LEU A 50 -4.65 10.56 -2.37
N GLN A 51 -3.77 9.64 -2.70
CA GLN A 51 -3.45 9.27 -4.08
C GLN A 51 -3.79 7.82 -4.31
N ILE A 52 -4.63 7.55 -5.32
CA ILE A 52 -5.07 6.19 -5.67
C ILE A 52 -4.54 5.82 -7.05
N TYR A 53 -3.93 4.66 -7.12
CA TYR A 53 -3.34 4.08 -8.32
C TYR A 53 -3.93 2.70 -8.57
N GLU A 54 -4.23 2.43 -9.83
CA GLU A 54 -4.53 1.09 -10.28
C GLU A 54 -3.27 0.49 -10.91
N TYR A 55 -3.01 -0.77 -10.60
CA TYR A 55 -1.91 -1.49 -11.20
C TYR A 55 -2.38 -2.79 -11.80
N PHE A 56 -1.84 -3.09 -12.97
CA PHE A 56 -1.93 -4.39 -13.59
C PHE A 56 -0.68 -5.19 -13.21
N ARG A 57 -0.86 -6.45 -12.82
CA ARG A 57 0.24 -7.37 -12.53
C ARG A 57 -0.18 -8.77 -12.88
N ILE A 58 0.57 -9.44 -13.73
CA ILE A 58 0.39 -10.88 -13.96
C ILE A 58 1.12 -11.65 -12.86
N SER A 59 0.37 -12.31 -11.98
CA SER A 59 0.97 -13.14 -10.91
C SER A 59 0.04 -14.28 -10.49
N ARG A 60 0.59 -15.27 -9.77
CA ARG A 60 -0.21 -16.32 -9.09
C ARG A 60 -1.25 -15.77 -8.10
N HIS A 61 -1.23 -14.47 -7.81
CA HIS A 61 -2.08 -13.83 -6.80
C HIS A 61 -3.07 -12.82 -7.39
N GLY A 62 -3.21 -12.75 -8.72
CA GLY A 62 -4.15 -11.85 -9.39
C GLY A 62 -3.54 -11.15 -10.60
N PHE A 63 -4.41 -10.47 -11.35
CA PHE A 63 -4.10 -9.73 -12.59
C PHE A 63 -4.17 -8.21 -12.40
N SER A 64 -4.91 -7.71 -11.40
CA SER A 64 -5.04 -6.28 -11.11
C SER A 64 -5.09 -6.01 -9.60
N GLY A 65 -4.96 -4.74 -9.23
CA GLY A 65 -5.09 -4.31 -7.85
C GLY A 65 -5.04 -2.80 -7.69
N TRP A 66 -5.31 -2.38 -6.46
CA TRP A 66 -5.36 -1.00 -6.04
C TRP A 66 -4.20 -0.70 -5.11
N TYR A 67 -3.63 0.48 -5.26
CA TYR A 67 -2.60 1.00 -4.41
C TYR A 67 -2.97 2.43 -4.01
N SER A 68 -3.14 2.69 -2.72
CA SER A 68 -3.38 4.04 -2.21
C SER A 68 -2.25 4.50 -1.32
N ILE A 69 -1.91 5.77 -1.43
CA ILE A 69 -1.02 6.48 -0.50
C ILE A 69 -1.84 7.60 0.11
N GLU A 70 -1.93 7.63 1.43
CA GLU A 70 -2.47 8.75 2.19
C GLU A 70 -1.33 9.43 2.93
N GLU A 71 -1.16 10.73 2.74
CA GLU A 71 -0.13 11.54 3.39
C GLU A 71 -0.81 12.62 4.21
N LYS A 72 -0.41 12.74 5.48
CA LYS A 72 -0.92 13.76 6.40
C LYS A 72 0.21 14.72 6.73
N PHE A 73 -0.05 16.01 6.52
CA PHE A 73 0.89 17.09 6.80
C PHE A 73 0.37 17.96 7.93
N ASP A 74 1.29 18.46 8.74
CA ASP A 74 1.01 19.48 9.75
C ASP A 74 0.77 20.84 9.10
N HIS A 75 0.32 21.82 9.89
CA HIS A 75 0.16 23.22 9.48
C HIS A 75 1.42 23.84 8.87
N ASN A 76 2.61 23.37 9.29
CA ASN A 76 3.91 23.80 8.76
C ASN A 76 4.32 23.08 7.46
N GLY A 77 3.46 22.23 6.89
CA GLY A 77 3.77 21.41 5.71
C GLY A 77 4.71 20.23 5.98
N VAL A 78 4.97 19.91 7.25
CA VAL A 78 5.80 18.77 7.65
C VAL A 78 4.98 17.49 7.60
N LEU A 79 5.49 16.45 6.96
CA LEU A 79 4.82 15.15 6.90
C LEU A 79 4.77 14.52 8.31
N ILE A 80 3.57 14.21 8.79
CA ILE A 80 3.34 13.55 10.09
C ILE A 80 3.10 12.05 9.90
N SER A 81 2.34 11.67 8.88
CA SER A 81 1.98 10.28 8.63
C SER A 81 1.92 9.97 7.15
N ARG A 82 2.36 8.78 6.78
CA ARG A 82 2.18 8.19 5.45
C ARG A 82 1.61 6.80 5.59
N GLU A 83 0.43 6.58 5.04
CA GLU A 83 -0.25 5.29 4.98
C GLU A 83 -0.24 4.76 3.56
N ILE A 84 0.19 3.52 3.39
CA ILE A 84 0.32 2.87 2.08
C ILE A 84 -0.49 1.59 2.10
N ASN A 85 -1.54 1.55 1.29
CA ASN A 85 -2.44 0.42 1.17
C ASN A 85 -2.27 -0.22 -0.19
N LYS A 86 -2.09 -1.54 -0.19
CA LYS A 86 -1.98 -2.32 -1.40
C LYS A 86 -2.94 -3.49 -1.35
N THR A 87 -3.95 -3.43 -2.20
CA THR A 87 -4.97 -4.46 -2.36
C THR A 87 -4.74 -5.18 -3.68
N SER A 88 -4.42 -6.46 -3.63
CA SER A 88 -4.39 -7.30 -4.85
C SER A 88 -5.74 -8.00 -4.99
N VAL A 89 -6.39 -7.84 -6.16
CA VAL A 89 -7.70 -8.43 -6.44
C VAL A 89 -7.52 -9.63 -7.38
N PHE A 90 -8.09 -10.76 -7.00
CA PHE A 90 -8.17 -11.96 -7.84
C PHE A 90 -9.54 -12.00 -8.53
N LEU A 91 -9.61 -12.49 -9.77
CA LEU A 91 -10.85 -12.69 -10.53
C LEU A 91 -11.83 -13.56 -9.71
N ILE A 92 -12.74 -12.88 -8.99
CA ILE A 92 -14.09 -13.12 -8.43
C ILE A 92 -14.56 -14.55 -8.07
N ARG A 93 -13.86 -15.65 -8.40
CA ARG A 93 -14.37 -17.01 -8.20
C ARG A 93 -14.00 -17.66 -6.85
N ASP A 94 -12.84 -17.32 -6.25
CA ASP A 94 -12.37 -17.92 -4.98
C ASP A 94 -11.99 -16.91 -3.87
N GLY A 95 -12.19 -15.61 -4.09
CA GLY A 95 -12.29 -14.61 -3.01
C GLY A 95 -11.03 -14.30 -2.19
N TYR A 96 -9.81 -14.61 -2.64
CA TYR A 96 -8.61 -14.27 -1.87
C TYR A 96 -8.06 -12.87 -2.20
N ASN A 97 -8.36 -11.90 -1.35
CA ASN A 97 -7.72 -10.58 -1.39
C ASN A 97 -6.57 -10.53 -0.38
N LYS A 98 -5.39 -10.14 -0.84
CA LYS A 98 -4.26 -9.84 0.04
C LYS A 98 -4.15 -8.33 0.17
N LEU A 99 -4.47 -7.84 1.36
CA LEU A 99 -4.28 -6.44 1.73
C LEU A 99 -2.95 -6.33 2.49
N LYS A 100 -2.07 -5.46 2.00
CA LYS A 100 -0.88 -5.04 2.71
C LYS A 100 -1.05 -3.57 3.06
N TYR A 101 -0.93 -3.26 4.33
CA TYR A 101 -1.01 -1.90 4.85
C TYR A 101 0.33 -1.57 5.50
N LYS A 102 0.85 -0.38 5.27
CA LYS A 102 2.06 0.15 5.90
C LYS A 102 1.78 1.56 6.36
N ARG A 103 1.83 1.83 7.67
CA ARG A 103 1.84 3.17 8.23
C ARG A 103 3.27 3.57 8.57
N GLN A 104 3.61 4.81 8.31
CA GLN A 104 4.86 5.44 8.73
C GLN A 104 4.50 6.71 9.47
N THR A 105 4.97 6.83 10.71
CA THR A 105 4.82 8.04 11.51
C THR A 105 6.15 8.78 11.50
N PHE A 106 6.06 10.10 11.44
CA PHE A 106 7.20 11.00 11.41
C PHE A 106 7.12 11.96 12.59
N VAL A 107 8.27 12.23 13.19
CA VAL A 107 8.46 13.28 14.20
C VAL A 107 9.57 14.17 13.64
N GLU A 108 9.24 15.45 13.44
CA GLU A 108 10.18 16.44 12.88
C GLU A 108 10.81 16.01 11.53
N GLY A 109 10.04 15.29 10.71
CA GLY A 109 10.48 14.81 9.40
C GLY A 109 11.34 13.53 9.43
N VAL A 110 11.69 13.02 10.62
CA VAL A 110 12.36 11.72 10.77
C VAL A 110 11.33 10.62 11.03
N ILE A 111 11.53 9.45 10.44
CA ILE A 111 10.67 8.29 10.69
C ILE A 111 10.84 7.86 12.16
N SER A 112 9.77 7.88 12.93
CA SER A 112 9.75 7.39 14.31
C SER A 112 9.22 5.96 14.41
N GLU A 113 8.21 5.64 13.61
CA GLU A 113 7.52 4.35 13.65
C GLU A 113 7.17 3.87 12.24
N ILE A 114 7.35 2.58 11.98
CA ILE A 114 6.80 1.91 10.81
C ILE A 114 6.03 0.68 11.24
N THR A 115 4.75 0.64 10.87
CA THR A 115 3.85 -0.47 11.20
C THR A 115 3.36 -1.13 9.94
N PHE A 116 3.58 -2.44 9.84
CA PHE A 116 3.22 -3.28 8.71
C PHE A 116 2.11 -4.24 9.10
N TYR A 117 1.04 -4.26 8.31
CA TYR A 117 -0.04 -5.21 8.44
C TYR A 117 -0.18 -5.99 7.14
N VAL A 118 -0.34 -7.29 7.28
CA VAL A 118 -0.68 -8.17 6.16
C VAL A 118 -1.95 -8.89 6.54
N TYR A 119 -3.02 -8.60 5.81
CA TYR A 119 -4.27 -9.34 5.91
C TYR A 119 -4.37 -10.30 4.75
N LYS A 120 -4.90 -11.49 5.03
CA LYS A 120 -5.29 -12.44 4.00
C LYS A 120 -6.78 -12.69 4.18
N ASN A 121 -7.56 -12.18 3.24
CA ASN A 121 -9.01 -12.36 3.26
C ASN A 121 -9.37 -13.58 2.42
N LYS A 122 -10.45 -14.25 2.81
CA LYS A 122 -11.22 -15.15 1.95
C LYS A 122 -12.66 -14.59 1.98
N GLY A 123 -13.05 -13.81 0.98
CA GLY A 123 -14.31 -13.05 0.98
C GLY A 123 -14.27 -11.77 1.83
N PHE A 124 -15.41 -11.39 2.43
CA PHE A 124 -15.59 -10.16 3.23
C PHE A 124 -14.97 -10.20 4.63
N SER A 125 -14.64 -11.38 5.18
CA SER A 125 -14.00 -11.49 6.50
C SER A 125 -12.48 -11.63 6.37
N GLY A 126 -11.77 -10.60 6.81
CA GLY A 126 -10.31 -10.56 6.78
C GLY A 126 -9.69 -11.10 8.05
N LYS A 127 -8.71 -12.02 7.91
CA LYS A 127 -7.87 -12.44 9.05
C LYS A 127 -6.52 -11.73 8.97
N LEU A 128 -6.16 -11.04 10.05
CA LEU A 128 -4.82 -10.47 10.22
C LEU A 128 -3.80 -11.63 10.23
N LYS A 129 -2.94 -11.67 9.22
CA LYS A 129 -1.90 -12.71 9.10
C LYS A 129 -0.64 -12.33 9.85
N GLN A 130 -0.32 -11.04 9.89
CA GLN A 130 0.92 -10.54 10.44
C GLN A 130 0.80 -9.05 10.75
N CYS A 131 1.23 -8.67 11.96
CA CYS A 131 1.53 -7.29 12.29
C CYS A 131 2.99 -7.17 12.77
N ARG A 132 3.68 -6.12 12.35
CA ARG A 132 5.04 -5.79 12.82
C ARG A 132 5.21 -4.30 12.94
N THR A 133 5.74 -3.86 14.08
CA THR A 133 6.08 -2.46 14.32
C THR A 133 7.59 -2.33 14.49
N TYR A 134 8.15 -1.29 13.88
CA TYR A 134 9.56 -0.94 13.97
C TYR A 134 9.65 0.48 14.48
N TYR A 135 10.41 0.68 15.55
CA TYR A 135 10.64 1.98 16.17
C TYR A 135 12.06 2.42 15.87
N TYR A 136 12.20 3.70 15.53
CA TYR A 136 13.47 4.32 15.17
C TYR A 136 13.73 5.50 16.11
N ASP A 137 15.01 5.78 16.36
CA ASP A 137 15.42 7.02 17.03
C ASP A 137 15.42 8.22 16.07
N SER A 138 15.72 9.40 16.61
CA SER A 138 15.84 10.66 15.85
C SER A 138 16.97 10.66 14.81
N ASN A 139 17.88 9.68 14.85
CA ASN A 139 18.93 9.51 13.85
C ASN A 139 18.54 8.47 12.78
N GLY A 140 17.31 7.93 12.83
CA GLY A 140 16.83 6.90 11.91
C GLY A 140 17.39 5.51 12.18
N LYS A 141 18.01 5.27 13.34
CA LYS A 141 18.49 3.94 13.75
C LYS A 141 17.36 3.16 14.40
N LEU A 142 17.24 1.88 14.03
CA LEU A 142 16.24 0.99 14.62
C LEU A 142 16.56 0.74 16.10
N ILE A 143 15.64 1.12 16.98
CA ILE A 143 15.76 0.93 18.43
C ILE A 143 14.97 -0.27 18.93
N ARG A 144 13.82 -0.57 18.33
CA ARG A 144 12.94 -1.65 18.80
C ARG A 144 12.15 -2.25 17.64
N LYS A 145 11.90 -3.55 17.74
CA LYS A 145 11.04 -4.30 16.82
C LYS A 145 10.04 -5.12 17.60
N GLU A 146 8.77 -4.97 17.28
CA GLU A 146 7.68 -5.74 17.86
C GLU A 146 7.03 -6.62 16.78
N ASN A 147 6.87 -7.90 17.10
CA ASN A 147 6.18 -8.86 16.23
C ASN A 147 4.91 -9.33 16.94
N ASN A 148 3.78 -8.77 16.54
CA ASN A 148 2.50 -9.16 17.12
C ASN A 148 1.83 -10.19 16.21
N ARG A 149 1.67 -11.41 16.73
CA ARG A 149 0.96 -12.51 16.08
C ARG A 149 -0.29 -12.81 16.90
N LYS A 150 -1.44 -12.72 16.23
CA LYS A 150 -2.80 -12.93 16.74
C LYS A 150 -3.30 -11.86 17.72
N ASP A 151 -4.27 -11.13 17.19
CA ASP A 151 -5.48 -10.62 17.84
C ASP A 151 -5.39 -9.56 18.95
N ASN A 152 -4.27 -9.30 19.63
CA ASN A 152 -4.30 -8.40 20.82
C ASN A 152 -3.26 -7.27 20.93
N SER A 153 -2.51 -6.89 19.90
CA SER A 153 -1.51 -5.81 20.10
C SER A 153 -1.13 -5.00 18.87
N CYS A 154 -2.02 -4.91 17.88
CA CYS A 154 -1.96 -3.81 16.95
C CYS A 154 -3.33 -3.16 16.96
N ASN A 155 -3.46 -2.09 17.73
CA ASN A 155 -4.68 -1.29 17.80
C ASN A 155 -5.20 -1.08 16.38
N SER A 156 -6.52 -1.24 16.31
CA SER A 156 -7.43 -1.07 15.18
C SER A 156 -6.89 -0.18 14.07
N LEU A 157 -7.19 -0.58 12.83
CA LEU A 157 -7.14 0.33 11.68
C LEU A 157 -7.78 1.67 12.07
N PRO A 158 -7.24 2.82 11.63
CA PRO A 158 -7.93 4.08 11.83
C PRO A 158 -9.18 4.00 10.95
N GLY A 159 -10.36 3.91 11.56
CA GLY A 159 -11.64 3.73 10.85
C GLY A 159 -12.44 2.48 11.21
N ALA A 160 -12.03 1.66 12.18
CA ALA A 160 -12.86 0.56 12.69
C ALA A 160 -13.79 0.97 13.87
N GLU A 161 -13.88 2.25 14.21
CA GLU A 161 -14.65 2.74 15.38
C GLU A 161 -16.00 3.41 15.05
N ASN A 162 -16.42 3.49 13.78
CA ASN A 162 -17.65 4.19 13.41
C ASN A 162 -18.66 3.33 12.65
N ASP A 163 -18.91 2.10 13.09
CA ASP A 163 -20.09 1.33 12.68
C ASP A 163 -20.58 0.50 13.88
N SER A 164 -21.21 1.18 14.85
CA SER A 164 -22.03 0.57 15.90
C SER A 164 -23.28 1.40 16.13
#